data_AF-A0A4S4DBB8-F1
#
_entry.id   AF-A0A4S4DBB8-F1
#
_cell.length_a   1.000
_cell.length_b   1.000
_cell.length_c   1.000
_cell.angle_alpha   90.00
_cell.angle_beta   90.00
_cell.angle_gamma   90.00
#
_symmetry.space_group_name_H-M   'P 1'
#
loop_
_entity.id
_entity.type
_entity.pdbx_description
1 polymer ?
#
loop_
_entity_poly.entity_id
_entity_poly.type
_entity_poly.pdbx_seq_one_letter_code
_entity_poly.pdbx_strand_id
1 'polypeptide(L)'
;MSAKQSQDIQITHLVLQHIVSAILTMQSSTTSIKLSRFSLDNFAVNLCKILGISGLVLYLAYLFFFSQSSCPSSQFFTPFQHIRPVSPPSQQLNNLTHTNHSSPTNLNHLVFGIVGSVNAWRHRKAYTESWWRPNATRGYLFLDTHPTDDLLPWPPSSPPLRVSNDISKIVEESKHVAPIMVRMVHAILEVFREGDEGVRWYVMGDDDSLFFVDNWVDVLEKYDHTKYVYIGGHSEFFMSNIWFSFDQGFGGAGFALSYPLVAAMVKDLEGCLRRYPYLNSADLITQYCVDELGVPLSAERGIHQIDLHGDISGFLSSHPQSPMLSLHHFDQIEPIFPTMNRSQSVNHLMKAAKTDQSRMLQQTICYQKQTNWSFSISWGYSAHIYEKVLPRSVLKRPLETFLPWLDLKHRPYYMFNTRWPPFVDSCEAPHVFFFESIDSSIDSFEGHNQIVLTYVRSKPRGLPTCSLSGSRSADSISKVRVFSLATKLPKENGGNDDVENGRLVMEEDGGNDDVEDGRLVMEEDGGNNDVRDGRSMMEDYGVEASR
;
A
#
# COMPACT_ATOMS: atom_id res chain seq x y z
N MET A 1 42.29 -15.71 -0.75
CA MET A 1 41.66 -16.13 -2.02
C MET A 1 42.62 -17.03 -2.77
N SER A 2 42.19 -18.23 -3.14
CA SER A 2 43.02 -19.27 -3.75
C SER A 2 43.36 -18.91 -5.20
N ALA A 3 44.61 -19.17 -5.62
CA ALA A 3 45.16 -18.92 -6.94
C ALA A 3 44.35 -19.53 -8.10
N LYS A 4 43.45 -20.47 -7.81
CA LYS A 4 42.53 -21.10 -8.79
C LYS A 4 41.44 -20.13 -9.28
N GLN A 5 40.94 -19.25 -8.42
CA GLN A 5 39.89 -18.27 -8.76
C GLN A 5 40.42 -17.11 -9.62
N SER A 6 41.71 -16.82 -9.55
CA SER A 6 42.37 -15.82 -10.43
C SER A 6 42.60 -16.34 -11.84
N GLN A 7 42.74 -17.65 -12.02
CA GLN A 7 42.96 -18.29 -13.32
C GLN A 7 41.67 -18.38 -14.14
N ASP A 8 40.55 -18.70 -13.49
CA ASP A 8 39.23 -18.79 -14.14
C ASP A 8 38.72 -17.42 -14.63
N ILE A 9 39.02 -16.33 -13.90
CA ILE A 9 38.68 -14.96 -14.29
C ILE A 9 39.53 -14.47 -15.47
N GLN A 10 40.81 -14.84 -15.55
CA GLN A 10 41.66 -14.47 -16.69
C GLN A 10 41.23 -15.17 -17.98
N ILE A 11 40.78 -16.43 -17.90
CA ILE A 11 40.32 -17.18 -19.08
C ILE A 11 38.99 -16.61 -19.61
N THR A 12 38.06 -16.25 -18.73
CA THR A 12 36.79 -15.62 -19.16
C THR A 12 37.01 -14.24 -19.80
N HIS A 13 37.96 -13.46 -19.29
CA HIS A 13 38.28 -12.15 -19.85
C HIS A 13 38.95 -12.23 -21.24
N LEU A 14 39.77 -13.26 -21.49
CA LEU A 14 40.41 -13.50 -22.78
C LEU A 14 39.39 -13.93 -23.84
N VAL A 15 38.42 -14.78 -23.47
CA VAL A 15 37.35 -15.24 -24.36
C VAL A 15 36.44 -14.07 -24.75
N LEU A 16 36.10 -13.19 -23.81
CA LEU A 16 35.29 -12.00 -24.09
C LEU A 16 36.02 -11.02 -25.05
N GLN A 17 37.33 -10.81 -24.87
CA GLN A 17 38.10 -9.96 -25.78
C GLN A 17 38.19 -10.52 -27.21
N HIS A 18 38.31 -11.85 -27.37
CA HIS A 18 38.30 -12.47 -28.68
C HIS A 18 36.94 -12.35 -29.38
N ILE A 19 35.84 -12.46 -28.64
CA ILE A 19 34.47 -12.30 -29.18
C ILE A 19 34.22 -10.85 -29.61
N VAL A 20 34.60 -9.87 -28.80
CA VAL A 20 34.44 -8.44 -29.15
C VAL A 20 35.33 -8.06 -30.36
N SER A 21 36.55 -8.59 -30.43
CA SER A 21 37.45 -8.38 -31.58
C SER A 21 36.90 -9.00 -32.87
N ALA A 22 36.29 -10.19 -32.79
CA ALA A 22 35.62 -10.84 -33.93
C ALA A 22 34.40 -10.04 -34.42
N ILE A 23 33.63 -9.45 -33.52
CA ILE A 23 32.45 -8.63 -33.87
C ILE A 23 32.90 -7.31 -34.53
N LEU A 24 33.95 -6.67 -34.00
CA LEU A 24 34.48 -5.42 -34.55
C LEU A 24 35.15 -5.62 -35.92
N THR A 25 35.80 -6.76 -36.15
CA THR A 25 36.38 -7.10 -37.47
C THR A 25 35.30 -7.41 -38.52
N MET A 26 34.13 -7.94 -38.12
CA MET A 26 32.98 -8.13 -39.02
C MET A 26 32.27 -6.82 -39.39
N GLN A 27 32.27 -5.79 -38.53
CA GLN A 27 31.69 -4.48 -38.86
C GLN A 27 32.57 -3.60 -39.75
N SER A 28 33.88 -3.84 -39.81
CA SER A 28 34.82 -3.04 -40.61
C SER A 28 34.87 -3.40 -42.11
N SER A 29 34.11 -4.40 -42.56
CA SER A 29 34.24 -4.98 -43.90
C SER A 29 32.99 -4.79 -44.77
N THR A 30 32.36 -3.62 -44.74
CA THR A 30 31.33 -3.23 -45.73
C THR A 30 31.94 -2.29 -46.76
N THR A 31 32.66 -2.85 -47.73
CA THR A 31 32.97 -2.18 -49.00
C THR A 31 32.34 -2.97 -50.14
N SER A 32 31.58 -2.24 -50.95
CA SER A 32 30.79 -2.70 -52.09
C SER A 32 31.56 -3.63 -53.04
N ILE A 33 31.10 -4.87 -53.23
CA ILE A 33 31.54 -5.71 -54.34
C ILE A 33 30.30 -6.29 -55.05
N LYS A 34 30.28 -6.06 -56.37
CA LYS A 34 29.25 -6.43 -57.34
C LYS A 34 28.80 -7.88 -57.21
N LEU A 35 27.49 -8.05 -57.14
CA LEU A 35 26.81 -9.34 -57.11
C LEU A 35 26.89 -10.01 -58.50
N SER A 36 27.84 -10.92 -58.68
CA SER A 36 27.76 -11.94 -59.74
C SER A 36 27.17 -13.21 -59.15
N ARG A 37 26.23 -13.80 -59.89
CA ARG A 37 25.45 -14.99 -59.56
C ARG A 37 26.34 -16.13 -59.05
N PHE A 38 26.37 -16.34 -57.73
CA PHE A 38 26.79 -17.59 -57.09
C PHE A 38 25.54 -18.24 -56.49
N SER A 39 25.34 -19.53 -56.79
CA SER A 39 24.15 -20.31 -56.46
C SER A 39 23.81 -20.25 -54.97
N LEU A 40 22.69 -19.59 -54.64
CA LEU A 40 22.20 -19.34 -53.28
C LEU A 40 21.82 -20.63 -52.54
N ASP A 41 21.51 -21.70 -53.29
CA ASP A 41 21.01 -22.96 -52.73
C ASP A 41 22.09 -23.74 -51.97
N ASN A 42 23.34 -23.73 -52.44
CA ASN A 42 24.43 -24.46 -51.78
C ASN A 42 24.91 -23.78 -50.49
N PHE A 43 24.80 -22.45 -50.39
CA PHE A 43 25.18 -21.71 -49.19
C PHE A 43 24.15 -21.90 -48.07
N ALA A 44 22.86 -21.80 -48.39
CA ALA A 44 21.78 -22.02 -47.42
C ALA A 44 21.78 -23.45 -46.86
N VAL A 45 21.98 -24.46 -47.73
CA VAL A 45 22.04 -25.86 -47.29
C VAL A 45 23.23 -26.14 -46.38
N ASN A 46 24.40 -25.55 -46.68
CA ASN A 46 25.58 -25.72 -45.82
C ASN A 46 25.45 -24.97 -44.50
N LEU A 47 24.82 -23.79 -44.48
CA LEU A 47 24.55 -23.04 -43.26
C LEU A 47 23.56 -23.78 -42.35
N CYS A 48 22.48 -24.34 -42.91
CA CYS A 48 21.53 -25.15 -42.16
C CYS A 48 22.16 -26.43 -41.60
N LYS A 49 23.07 -27.07 -42.34
CA LYS A 49 23.84 -28.23 -41.84
C LYS A 49 24.76 -27.85 -40.68
N ILE A 50 25.47 -26.73 -40.78
CA ILE A 50 26.37 -26.25 -39.71
C ILE A 50 25.57 -25.89 -38.45
N LEU A 51 24.45 -25.19 -38.59
CA LEU A 51 23.57 -24.85 -37.47
C LEU A 51 22.94 -26.09 -36.84
N GLY A 52 22.51 -27.06 -37.65
CA GLY A 52 21.98 -28.34 -37.15
C GLY A 52 23.01 -29.15 -36.37
N ILE A 53 24.25 -29.24 -36.87
CA ILE A 53 25.35 -29.93 -36.19
C ILE A 53 25.75 -29.19 -34.91
N SER A 54 25.83 -27.86 -34.94
CA SER A 54 26.14 -27.05 -33.75
C SER A 54 25.07 -27.19 -32.67
N GLY A 55 23.79 -27.17 -33.04
CA GLY A 55 22.68 -27.40 -32.12
C GLY A 55 22.70 -28.80 -31.50
N LEU A 56 23.02 -29.83 -32.30
CA LEU A 56 23.15 -31.21 -31.80
C LEU A 56 24.32 -31.34 -30.82
N VAL A 57 25.46 -30.71 -31.10
CA VAL A 57 26.64 -30.73 -30.20
C VAL A 57 26.32 -30.01 -28.89
N LEU A 58 25.65 -28.86 -28.92
CA LEU A 58 25.23 -28.15 -27.71
C LEU A 58 24.19 -28.94 -26.90
N TYR A 59 23.26 -29.62 -27.56
CA TYR A 59 22.29 -30.48 -26.89
C TYR A 59 22.94 -31.71 -26.26
N LEU A 60 23.89 -32.35 -26.95
CA LEU A 60 24.66 -33.47 -26.40
C LEU A 60 25.58 -33.02 -25.26
N ALA A 61 26.15 -31.82 -25.33
CA ALA A 61 26.91 -31.23 -24.22
C ALA A 61 26.00 -30.93 -23.02
N TYR A 62 24.82 -30.35 -23.24
CA TYR A 62 23.81 -30.16 -22.19
C TYR A 62 23.42 -31.50 -21.55
N LEU A 63 23.10 -32.52 -22.34
CA LEU A 63 22.84 -33.85 -21.81
C LEU A 63 24.05 -34.40 -21.05
N PHE A 64 25.29 -34.24 -21.53
CA PHE A 64 26.47 -34.75 -20.82
C PHE A 64 26.71 -34.03 -19.49
N PHE A 65 26.61 -32.70 -19.44
CA PHE A 65 26.81 -31.90 -18.22
C PHE A 65 25.67 -32.09 -17.19
N PHE A 66 24.43 -32.24 -17.66
CA PHE A 66 23.26 -32.36 -16.78
C PHE A 66 22.81 -33.80 -16.51
N SER A 67 23.23 -34.80 -17.30
CA SER A 67 23.00 -36.24 -17.01
C SER A 67 24.06 -36.86 -16.11
N GLN A 68 25.25 -36.24 -15.97
CA GLN A 68 26.22 -36.61 -14.93
C GLN A 68 25.98 -35.89 -13.60
N SER A 69 25.03 -34.96 -13.57
CA SER A 69 24.54 -34.33 -12.33
C SER A 69 23.48 -35.23 -11.68
N SER A 70 23.87 -36.45 -11.30
CA SER A 70 23.11 -37.27 -10.37
C SER A 70 23.09 -36.56 -9.02
N CYS A 71 22.14 -35.65 -8.82
CA CYS A 71 21.74 -35.21 -7.49
C CYS A 71 21.18 -36.43 -6.76
N PRO A 72 21.81 -36.93 -5.68
CA PRO A 72 21.16 -37.87 -4.79
C PRO A 72 20.24 -37.03 -3.91
N SER A 73 18.97 -36.93 -4.31
CA SER A 73 17.91 -36.24 -3.56
C SER A 73 17.47 -36.98 -2.29
N SER A 74 18.39 -37.69 -1.61
CA SER A 74 18.06 -38.48 -0.41
C SER A 74 19.13 -38.52 0.69
N GLN A 75 20.17 -37.68 0.67
CA GLN A 75 21.16 -37.61 1.76
C GLN A 75 21.48 -36.20 2.31
N PHE A 76 20.66 -35.18 2.01
CA PHE A 76 20.79 -33.87 2.66
C PHE A 76 20.10 -33.75 4.03
N PHE A 77 19.49 -34.85 4.53
CA PHE A 77 19.05 -34.96 5.91
C PHE A 77 20.03 -35.84 6.69
N THR A 78 20.79 -35.21 7.59
CA THR A 78 21.76 -35.75 8.57
C THR A 78 23.20 -35.94 8.07
N PRO A 79 24.20 -35.26 8.68
CA PRO A 79 24.58 -35.55 10.07
C PRO A 79 24.74 -34.29 10.96
N PHE A 80 23.72 -33.97 11.75
CA PHE A 80 23.94 -33.41 13.09
C PHE A 80 24.16 -34.58 14.06
N GLN A 81 25.32 -35.21 13.96
CA GLN A 81 25.83 -36.13 14.97
C GLN A 81 27.26 -35.70 15.31
N HIS A 82 27.39 -34.54 15.96
CA HIS A 82 28.48 -34.18 16.90
C HIS A 82 28.28 -32.72 17.37
N ILE A 83 27.17 -32.44 18.05
CA ILE A 83 27.11 -31.33 19.01
C ILE A 83 26.81 -31.98 20.36
N ARG A 84 27.76 -31.85 21.30
CA ARG A 84 27.55 -32.28 22.69
C ARG A 84 26.34 -31.52 23.24
N PRO A 85 25.40 -32.18 23.95
CA PRO A 85 24.32 -31.45 24.60
C PRO A 85 24.93 -30.60 25.71
N VAL A 86 24.99 -29.28 25.50
CA VAL A 86 25.10 -28.33 26.60
C VAL A 86 23.74 -28.35 27.28
N SER A 87 23.69 -28.90 28.50
CA SER A 87 22.51 -28.86 29.35
C SER A 87 22.07 -27.40 29.52
N PRO A 88 20.81 -27.05 29.23
CA PRO A 88 20.32 -25.71 29.57
C PRO A 88 20.39 -25.55 31.09
N PRO A 89 20.77 -24.37 31.61
CA PRO A 89 20.55 -24.09 33.02
C PRO A 89 19.05 -24.21 33.26
N SER A 90 18.69 -24.96 34.28
CA SER A 90 17.32 -25.18 34.75
C SER A 90 16.59 -23.85 34.88
N GLN A 91 15.83 -23.45 33.86
CA GLN A 91 14.81 -22.44 34.02
C GLN A 91 13.71 -23.11 34.83
N GLN A 92 13.57 -22.65 36.08
CA GLN A 92 12.32 -22.80 36.81
C GLN A 92 11.21 -22.33 35.87
N LEU A 93 10.43 -23.29 35.38
CA LEU A 93 9.12 -23.04 34.80
C LEU A 93 8.26 -22.49 35.93
N ASN A 94 8.39 -21.20 36.20
CA ASN A 94 7.38 -20.47 36.92
C ASN A 94 6.17 -20.45 35.98
N ASN A 95 5.08 -21.04 36.47
CA ASN A 95 3.77 -21.09 35.85
C ASN A 95 3.34 -19.70 35.35
N LEU A 96 3.73 -19.35 34.12
CA LEU A 96 3.01 -18.38 33.32
C LEU A 96 1.78 -19.12 32.83
N THR A 97 0.68 -18.83 33.52
CA THR A 97 -0.69 -19.14 33.12
C THR A 97 -0.81 -19.26 31.60
N HIS A 98 -1.38 -20.38 31.14
CA HIS A 98 -1.94 -20.53 29.79
C HIS A 98 -2.67 -19.24 29.41
N THR A 99 -2.00 -18.34 28.68
CA THR A 99 -2.65 -17.20 28.07
C THR A 99 -3.54 -17.77 26.99
N ASN A 100 -4.85 -17.52 27.09
CA ASN A 100 -5.87 -17.94 26.13
C ASN A 100 -5.46 -17.59 24.70
N HIS A 101 -4.77 -18.52 24.02
CA HIS A 101 -4.46 -18.48 22.58
C HIS A 101 -5.73 -18.49 21.71
N SER A 102 -6.91 -18.58 22.32
CA SER A 102 -8.23 -18.52 21.67
C SER A 102 -8.84 -17.12 21.59
N SER A 103 -8.26 -16.11 22.22
CA SER A 103 -8.85 -14.76 22.22
C SER A 103 -8.44 -13.97 20.96
N PRO A 104 -9.40 -13.36 20.23
CA PRO A 104 -9.13 -12.48 19.10
C PRO A 104 -8.09 -11.40 19.40
N THR A 105 -7.31 -11.03 18.37
CA THR A 105 -6.44 -9.84 18.44
C THR A 105 -7.31 -8.60 18.66
N ASN A 106 -6.84 -7.68 19.48
CA ASN A 106 -7.54 -6.45 19.84
C ASN A 106 -6.49 -5.36 20.09
N LEU A 107 -6.92 -4.12 20.32
CA LEU A 107 -6.01 -2.97 20.45
C LEU A 107 -4.95 -3.16 21.56
N ASN A 108 -5.29 -3.81 22.68
CA ASN A 108 -4.36 -4.06 23.78
C ASN A 108 -3.26 -5.07 23.43
N HIS A 109 -3.31 -5.70 22.26
CA HIS A 109 -2.28 -6.61 21.78
C HIS A 109 -1.26 -5.92 20.86
N LEU A 110 -1.49 -4.66 20.47
CA LEU A 110 -0.61 -3.89 19.60
C LEU A 110 0.26 -2.92 20.42
N VAL A 111 1.47 -2.63 19.95
CA VAL A 111 2.33 -1.54 20.43
C VAL A 111 2.77 -0.74 19.22
N PHE A 112 2.49 0.56 19.21
CA PHE A 112 2.93 1.46 18.15
C PHE A 112 4.30 2.07 18.50
N GLY A 113 5.32 1.81 17.68
CA GLY A 113 6.65 2.41 17.78
C GLY A 113 6.82 3.49 16.73
N ILE A 114 6.66 4.76 17.13
CA ILE A 114 6.80 5.89 16.21
C ILE A 114 8.20 6.47 16.34
N VAL A 115 8.89 6.68 15.21
CA VAL A 115 10.22 7.27 15.18
C VAL A 115 10.15 8.65 14.54
N GLY A 116 10.75 9.64 15.21
CA GLY A 116 10.75 11.01 14.73
C GLY A 116 12.03 11.75 15.08
N SER A 117 12.05 13.06 14.80
CA SER A 117 13.08 13.97 15.28
C SER A 117 12.44 15.19 15.93
N VAL A 118 13.12 15.83 16.89
CA VAL A 118 12.61 17.06 17.54
C VAL A 118 12.32 18.14 16.49
N ASN A 119 13.14 18.23 15.44
CA ASN A 119 12.96 19.21 14.37
C ASN A 119 11.69 18.92 13.55
N ALA A 120 11.47 17.66 13.17
CA ALA A 120 10.33 17.25 12.37
C ALA A 120 9.01 17.29 13.16
N TRP A 121 9.05 16.81 14.41
CA TRP A 121 7.90 16.75 15.31
C TRP A 121 7.15 18.07 15.46
N ARG A 122 7.87 19.21 15.49
CA ARG A 122 7.28 20.56 15.61
C ARG A 122 6.15 20.83 14.62
N HIS A 123 6.30 20.33 13.39
CA HIS A 123 5.32 20.55 12.32
C HIS A 123 4.46 19.32 12.03
N ARG A 124 4.90 18.13 12.46
CA ARG A 124 4.23 16.84 12.16
C ARG A 124 3.33 16.31 13.25
N LYS A 125 3.45 16.77 14.49
CA LYS A 125 2.67 16.26 15.63
C LYS A 125 1.19 16.10 15.34
N ALA A 126 0.60 17.01 14.57
CA ALA A 126 -0.82 16.99 14.25
C ALA A 126 -1.25 15.75 13.43
N TYR A 127 -0.33 15.12 12.68
CA TYR A 127 -0.59 13.87 11.97
C TYR A 127 -0.73 12.72 12.95
N THR A 128 0.25 12.53 13.83
CA THR A 128 0.19 11.48 14.88
C THR A 128 -0.98 11.70 15.84
N GLU A 129 -1.21 12.94 16.27
CA GLU A 129 -2.31 13.30 17.18
C GLU A 129 -3.71 13.12 16.57
N SER A 130 -3.83 13.02 15.23
CA SER A 130 -5.13 12.83 14.57
C SER A 130 -5.71 11.43 14.74
N TRP A 131 -4.86 10.42 14.91
CA TRP A 131 -5.24 9.01 15.02
C TRP A 131 -4.90 8.41 16.37
N TRP A 132 -3.95 8.99 17.11
CA TRP A 132 -3.62 8.55 18.46
C TRP A 132 -4.83 8.67 19.40
N ARG A 133 -5.09 7.63 20.21
CA ARG A 133 -6.22 7.60 21.15
C ARG A 133 -5.67 7.60 22.57
N PRO A 134 -5.70 8.74 23.29
CA PRO A 134 -5.23 8.82 24.67
C PRO A 134 -5.91 7.76 25.55
N ASN A 135 -5.12 7.09 26.40
CA ASN A 135 -5.56 6.02 27.30
C ASN A 135 -6.12 4.75 26.61
N ALA A 136 -6.03 4.62 25.28
CA ALA A 136 -6.48 3.44 24.55
C ALA A 136 -5.37 2.85 23.67
N THR A 137 -4.70 3.67 22.87
CA THR A 137 -3.54 3.21 22.09
C THR A 137 -2.33 3.02 23.01
N ARG A 138 -1.61 1.92 22.82
CA ARG A 138 -0.34 1.64 23.49
C ARG A 138 0.82 1.82 22.51
N GLY A 139 1.88 2.48 22.94
CA GLY A 139 2.99 2.84 22.07
C GLY A 139 3.82 4.00 22.59
N TYR A 140 4.83 4.39 21.81
CA TYR A 140 5.84 5.37 22.18
C TYR A 140 6.32 6.15 20.97
N LEU A 141 6.70 7.40 21.18
CA LEU A 141 7.42 8.21 20.19
C LEU A 141 8.89 8.33 20.61
N PHE A 142 9.80 7.88 19.75
CA PHE A 142 11.25 7.98 19.94
C PHE A 142 11.82 9.16 19.15
N LEU A 143 12.19 10.23 19.87
CA LEU A 143 12.88 11.38 19.30
C LEU A 143 14.40 11.21 19.32
N ASP A 144 15.08 11.86 18.39
CA ASP A 144 16.54 11.86 18.25
C ASP A 144 17.27 12.55 19.42
N THR A 145 16.63 13.54 20.04
CA THR A 145 17.17 14.33 21.15
C THR A 145 16.05 14.72 22.13
N HIS A 146 16.42 15.29 23.27
CA HIS A 146 15.44 15.84 24.20
C HIS A 146 14.67 17.00 23.56
N PRO A 147 13.33 17.05 23.70
CA PRO A 147 12.54 18.17 23.20
C PRO A 147 12.92 19.46 23.93
N THR A 148 12.82 20.58 23.21
CA THR A 148 12.99 21.92 23.77
C THR A 148 11.77 22.36 24.57
N ASP A 149 11.92 23.42 25.37
CA ASP A 149 10.88 23.92 26.28
C ASP A 149 9.55 24.26 25.60
N ASP A 150 9.54 24.66 24.33
CA ASP A 150 8.31 24.98 23.57
C ASP A 150 7.49 23.75 23.15
N LEU A 151 8.06 22.55 23.25
CA LEU A 151 7.37 21.27 23.07
C LEU A 151 6.89 20.67 24.40
N LEU A 152 7.11 21.37 25.51
CA LEU A 152 6.75 20.95 26.85
C LEU A 152 5.69 21.89 27.48
N PRO A 153 4.79 21.37 28.33
CA PRO A 153 4.66 19.98 28.76
C PRO A 153 4.19 19.05 27.63
N TRP A 154 4.62 17.78 27.68
CA TRP A 154 4.27 16.80 26.67
C TRP A 154 2.74 16.56 26.66
N PRO A 155 2.05 16.75 25.52
CA PRO A 155 0.60 16.73 25.51
C PRO A 155 0.06 15.28 25.60
N PRO A 156 -1.05 15.05 26.32
CA PRO A 156 -1.65 13.72 26.43
C PRO A 156 -2.27 13.22 25.11
N SER A 157 -2.48 14.12 24.14
CA SER A 157 -2.88 13.79 22.77
C SER A 157 -1.78 13.10 21.96
N SER A 158 -0.53 13.14 22.42
CA SER A 158 0.62 12.53 21.76
C SER A 158 1.03 11.21 22.43
N PRO A 159 1.67 10.28 21.70
CA PRO A 159 2.24 9.07 22.31
C PRO A 159 3.25 9.41 23.40
N PRO A 160 3.39 8.59 24.46
CA PRO A 160 4.43 8.76 25.46
C PRO A 160 5.83 8.96 24.83
N LEU A 161 6.51 10.02 25.26
CA LEU A 161 7.82 10.38 24.74
C LEU A 161 8.94 9.48 25.27
N ARG A 162 9.86 9.11 24.38
CA ARG A 162 11.19 8.55 24.66
C ARG A 162 12.24 9.30 23.84
N VAL A 163 13.49 9.27 24.30
CA VAL A 163 14.65 9.74 23.55
C VAL A 163 15.45 8.51 23.14
N SER A 164 15.78 8.41 21.86
CA SER A 164 16.60 7.30 21.33
C SER A 164 17.94 7.21 22.05
N ASN A 165 18.38 5.99 22.30
CA ASN A 165 19.70 5.71 22.87
C ASN A 165 20.84 6.21 21.97
N ASP A 166 21.97 6.51 22.60
CA ASP A 166 23.21 6.81 21.90
C ASP A 166 23.77 5.55 21.21
N ILE A 167 23.74 5.56 19.88
CA ILE A 167 24.23 4.48 19.02
C ILE A 167 25.65 4.76 18.46
N SER A 168 26.34 5.80 18.92
CA SER A 168 27.64 6.24 18.35
C SER A 168 28.66 5.11 18.30
N LYS A 169 28.70 4.27 19.35
CA LYS A 169 29.59 3.12 19.39
C LYS A 169 29.36 2.14 18.23
N ILE A 170 28.10 1.80 17.93
CA ILE A 170 27.76 0.87 16.84
C ILE A 170 28.18 1.47 15.50
N VAL A 171 27.88 2.76 15.31
CA VAL A 171 28.18 3.51 14.09
C VAL A 171 29.69 3.61 13.87
N GLU A 172 30.47 3.94 14.90
CA GLU A 172 31.92 4.07 14.84
C GLU A 172 32.62 2.72 14.60
N GLU A 173 32.23 1.68 15.33
CA GLU A 173 32.83 0.33 15.18
C GLU A 173 32.60 -0.25 13.79
N SER A 174 31.38 -0.09 13.25
CA SER A 174 31.00 -0.62 11.94
C SER A 174 31.36 0.29 10.78
N LYS A 175 31.66 1.57 11.05
CA LYS A 175 31.79 2.64 10.05
C LYS A 175 30.54 2.74 9.16
N HIS A 176 29.36 2.64 9.77
CA HIS A 176 28.10 2.63 9.04
C HIS A 176 27.91 3.92 8.24
N VAL A 177 27.46 3.80 6.99
CA VAL A 177 27.30 4.95 6.07
C VAL A 177 26.10 5.84 6.38
N ALA A 178 25.19 5.41 7.25
CA ALA A 178 23.90 6.08 7.48
C ALA A 178 23.45 6.01 8.96
N PRO A 179 24.07 6.81 9.85
CA PRO A 179 23.79 6.76 11.30
C PRO A 179 22.31 6.99 11.67
N ILE A 180 21.62 7.88 10.95
CA ILE A 180 20.19 8.16 11.18
C ILE A 180 19.34 6.90 10.94
N MET A 181 19.65 6.14 9.89
CA MET A 181 18.92 4.91 9.55
C MET A 181 19.16 3.82 10.57
N VAL A 182 20.41 3.71 11.08
CA VAL A 182 20.74 2.81 12.20
C VAL A 182 19.89 3.11 13.42
N ARG A 183 19.69 4.40 13.76
CA ARG A 183 18.84 4.81 14.89
C ARG A 183 17.40 4.36 14.69
N MET A 184 16.85 4.54 13.49
CA MET A 184 15.47 4.15 13.18
C MET A 184 15.26 2.64 13.33
N VAL A 185 16.19 1.82 12.85
CA VAL A 185 16.13 0.35 13.03
C VAL A 185 16.33 -0.03 14.50
N HIS A 186 17.27 0.62 15.18
CA HIS A 186 17.53 0.39 16.61
C HIS A 186 16.30 0.68 17.48
N ALA A 187 15.41 1.58 17.06
CA ALA A 187 14.16 1.86 17.77
C ALA A 187 13.27 0.60 17.94
N ILE A 188 13.39 -0.42 17.07
CA ILE A 188 12.67 -1.70 17.24
C ILE A 188 13.11 -2.40 18.54
N LEU A 189 14.42 -2.39 18.83
CA LEU A 189 14.95 -2.89 20.10
C LEU A 189 14.47 -2.03 21.27
N GLU A 190 14.39 -0.71 21.10
CA GLU A 190 13.99 0.20 22.16
C GLU A 190 12.51 0.03 22.54
N VAL A 191 11.61 -0.05 21.55
CA VAL A 191 10.19 -0.33 21.76
C VAL A 191 10.01 -1.69 22.43
N PHE A 192 10.74 -2.72 22.02
CA PHE A 192 10.69 -4.04 22.65
C PHE A 192 11.14 -3.99 24.13
N ARG A 193 12.13 -3.15 24.46
CA ARG A 193 12.68 -3.01 25.81
C ARG A 193 11.75 -2.30 26.79
N GLU A 194 10.70 -1.63 26.32
CA GLU A 194 9.66 -1.08 27.21
C GLU A 194 8.94 -2.18 28.00
N GLY A 195 8.94 -3.43 27.49
CA GLY A 195 8.53 -4.59 28.28
C GLY A 195 7.02 -4.70 28.51
N ASP A 196 6.22 -4.14 27.60
CA ASP A 196 4.76 -4.23 27.65
C ASP A 196 4.27 -5.68 27.69
N GLU A 197 3.32 -5.97 28.59
CA GLU A 197 2.76 -7.31 28.74
C GLU A 197 1.68 -7.61 27.67
N GLY A 198 1.55 -8.89 27.30
CA GLY A 198 0.49 -9.36 26.39
C GLY A 198 0.61 -8.85 24.95
N VAL A 199 1.77 -8.32 24.53
CA VAL A 199 1.99 -7.84 23.16
C VAL A 199 1.98 -9.01 22.18
N ARG A 200 1.27 -8.83 21.07
CA ARG A 200 1.28 -9.74 19.91
C ARG A 200 1.97 -9.12 18.70
N TRP A 201 1.88 -7.80 18.56
CA TRP A 201 2.34 -7.07 17.39
C TRP A 201 3.02 -5.76 17.77
N TYR A 202 4.17 -5.51 17.16
CA TYR A 202 4.84 -4.22 17.14
C TYR A 202 4.57 -3.57 15.79
N VAL A 203 3.84 -2.45 15.78
CA VAL A 203 3.53 -1.66 14.59
C VAL A 203 4.46 -0.45 14.58
N MET A 204 5.38 -0.40 13.62
CA MET A 204 6.38 0.66 13.51
C MET A 204 5.96 1.68 12.44
N GLY A 205 6.35 2.95 12.61
CA GLY A 205 6.16 3.99 11.59
C GLY A 205 6.83 5.32 11.94
N ASP A 206 6.63 6.32 11.09
CA ASP A 206 7.25 7.63 11.21
C ASP A 206 6.29 8.68 11.82
N ASP A 207 6.82 9.84 12.19
CA ASP A 207 6.07 10.94 12.80
C ASP A 207 5.10 11.68 11.85
N ASP A 208 5.14 11.38 10.55
CA ASP A 208 4.18 11.82 9.52
C ASP A 208 3.36 10.69 8.90
N SER A 209 3.27 9.56 9.59
CA SER A 209 2.38 8.45 9.22
C SER A 209 1.00 8.59 9.89
N LEU A 210 -0.06 8.31 9.14
CA LEU A 210 -1.42 8.15 9.65
C LEU A 210 -1.75 6.67 9.80
N PHE A 211 -2.26 6.26 10.96
CA PHE A 211 -2.64 4.88 11.22
C PHE A 211 -4.16 4.74 11.41
N PHE A 212 -4.76 3.82 10.66
CA PHE A 212 -6.15 3.41 10.83
C PHE A 212 -6.19 2.25 11.83
N VAL A 213 -6.16 2.62 13.12
CA VAL A 213 -5.96 1.72 14.26
C VAL A 213 -6.91 0.52 14.31
N ASP A 214 -8.21 0.71 14.04
CA ASP A 214 -9.19 -0.39 14.06
C ASP A 214 -8.94 -1.36 12.91
N ASN A 215 -8.61 -0.83 11.72
CA ASN A 215 -8.27 -1.67 10.57
C ASN A 215 -6.96 -2.45 10.81
N TRP A 216 -5.97 -1.86 11.51
CA TRP A 216 -4.77 -2.61 11.93
C TRP A 216 -5.10 -3.77 12.85
N VAL A 217 -6.01 -3.58 13.81
CA VAL A 217 -6.47 -4.66 14.69
C VAL A 217 -7.13 -5.77 13.87
N ASP A 218 -8.08 -5.41 13.02
CA ASP A 218 -8.85 -6.36 12.21
C ASP A 218 -7.94 -7.12 11.23
N VAL A 219 -6.97 -6.44 10.61
CA VAL A 219 -6.03 -7.09 9.69
C VAL A 219 -5.05 -8.00 10.42
N LEU A 220 -4.48 -7.57 11.54
CA LEU A 220 -3.54 -8.37 12.31
C LEU A 220 -4.19 -9.57 13.02
N GLU A 221 -5.51 -9.57 13.18
CA GLU A 221 -6.27 -10.74 13.65
C GLU A 221 -6.18 -11.92 12.68
N LYS A 222 -6.02 -11.67 11.36
CA LYS A 222 -5.90 -12.70 10.32
C LYS A 222 -4.62 -13.54 10.43
N TYR A 223 -3.58 -13.00 11.07
CA TYR A 223 -2.25 -13.61 11.11
C TYR A 223 -2.00 -14.34 12.43
N ASP A 224 -1.30 -15.48 12.36
CA ASP A 224 -0.88 -16.21 13.56
C ASP A 224 0.28 -15.48 14.25
N HIS A 225 -0.08 -14.65 15.23
CA HIS A 225 0.85 -13.88 16.06
C HIS A 225 1.87 -14.72 16.85
N THR A 226 1.70 -16.06 16.93
CA THR A 226 2.67 -16.96 17.57
C THR A 226 3.80 -17.39 16.64
N LYS A 227 3.71 -17.05 15.34
CA LYS A 227 4.75 -17.30 14.32
C LYS A 227 5.56 -16.05 14.05
N TYR A 228 6.68 -16.20 13.36
CA TYR A 228 7.40 -15.07 12.82
C TYR A 228 6.64 -14.52 11.62
N VAL A 229 6.18 -13.28 11.72
CA VAL A 229 5.40 -12.62 10.70
C VAL A 229 5.89 -11.19 10.55
N TYR A 230 6.21 -10.82 9.31
CA TYR A 230 6.57 -9.47 8.89
C TYR A 230 5.56 -8.97 7.87
N ILE A 231 4.83 -7.91 8.19
CA ILE A 231 3.78 -7.32 7.35
C ILE A 231 4.16 -5.89 7.00
N GLY A 232 3.97 -5.47 5.76
CA GLY A 232 4.25 -4.11 5.32
C GLY A 232 3.59 -3.79 3.98
N GLY A 233 3.90 -2.62 3.43
CA GLY A 233 3.41 -2.17 2.13
C GLY A 233 4.54 -1.81 1.19
N HIS A 234 4.28 -1.90 -0.11
CA HIS A 234 5.16 -1.43 -1.17
C HIS A 234 4.96 0.06 -1.43
N SER A 235 5.94 0.69 -2.06
CA SER A 235 5.78 2.05 -2.55
C SER A 235 4.93 2.06 -3.83
N GLU A 236 4.07 3.07 -3.96
CA GLU A 236 3.31 3.35 -5.18
C GLU A 236 4.24 3.67 -6.36
N PHE A 237 5.41 4.24 -6.07
CA PHE A 237 6.42 4.58 -7.06
C PHE A 237 7.27 3.36 -7.40
N PHE A 238 7.23 2.97 -8.68
CA PHE A 238 7.88 1.76 -9.17
C PHE A 238 9.38 1.72 -8.85
N MET A 239 10.09 2.86 -9.03
CA MET A 239 11.54 2.88 -8.82
C MET A 239 11.97 2.82 -7.36
N SER A 240 11.14 3.26 -6.40
CA SER A 240 11.44 3.07 -4.98
C SER A 240 11.60 1.58 -4.65
N ASN A 241 10.72 0.73 -5.19
CA ASN A 241 10.82 -0.72 -4.98
C ASN A 241 12.05 -1.35 -5.67
N ILE A 242 12.52 -0.78 -6.79
CA ILE A 242 13.74 -1.22 -7.48
C ILE A 242 15.01 -0.81 -6.73
N TRP A 243 15.04 0.42 -6.19
CA TRP A 243 16.22 0.95 -5.49
C TRP A 243 16.38 0.38 -4.09
N PHE A 244 15.28 0.11 -3.41
CA PHE A 244 15.28 -0.48 -2.08
C PHE A 244 15.03 -1.98 -2.17
N SER A 245 13.77 -2.41 -2.19
CA SER A 245 13.41 -3.81 -2.33
C SER A 245 11.91 -4.01 -2.57
N PHE A 246 11.54 -5.10 -3.26
CA PHE A 246 10.16 -5.61 -3.30
C PHE A 246 9.83 -6.51 -2.09
N ASP A 247 10.84 -6.87 -1.29
CA ASP A 247 10.71 -7.72 -0.11
C ASP A 247 10.78 -6.92 1.19
N GLN A 248 10.81 -5.58 1.14
CA GLN A 248 10.70 -4.72 2.32
C GLN A 248 9.29 -4.13 2.47
N GLY A 249 8.87 -3.94 3.72
CA GLY A 249 7.82 -2.99 4.06
C GLY A 249 8.43 -1.60 4.19
N PHE A 250 7.88 -0.61 3.49
CA PHE A 250 8.32 0.78 3.60
C PHE A 250 7.94 1.36 4.98
N GLY A 251 8.93 1.91 5.70
CA GLY A 251 8.84 2.28 7.11
C GLY A 251 7.92 3.47 7.35
N GLY A 252 7.97 4.46 6.46
CA GLY A 252 7.06 5.62 6.50
C GLY A 252 5.60 5.19 6.35
N ALA A 253 5.31 4.24 5.46
CA ALA A 253 3.99 3.63 5.35
C ALA A 253 3.60 2.87 6.62
N GLY A 254 4.58 2.35 7.34
CA GLY A 254 4.42 1.55 8.54
C GLY A 254 4.40 0.05 8.27
N PHE A 255 4.88 -0.72 9.24
CA PHE A 255 4.96 -2.18 9.14
C PHE A 255 4.68 -2.82 10.49
N ALA A 256 4.29 -4.09 10.49
CA ALA A 256 4.08 -4.86 11.70
C ALA A 256 5.02 -6.07 11.79
N LEU A 257 5.55 -6.29 12.99
CA LEU A 257 6.34 -7.47 13.34
C LEU A 257 5.61 -8.20 14.46
N SER A 258 5.48 -9.52 14.33
CA SER A 258 4.94 -10.32 15.44
C SER A 258 5.90 -10.31 16.63
N TYR A 259 5.36 -10.43 17.84
CA TYR A 259 6.16 -10.48 19.07
C TYR A 259 7.31 -11.50 19.01
N PRO A 260 7.11 -12.78 18.63
CA PRO A 260 8.21 -13.74 18.59
C PRO A 260 9.28 -13.39 17.55
N LEU A 261 8.92 -12.71 16.44
CA LEU A 261 9.89 -12.21 15.46
C LEU A 261 10.77 -11.13 16.08
N VAL A 262 10.18 -10.11 16.69
CA VAL A 262 10.94 -9.04 17.36
C VAL A 262 11.84 -9.63 18.45
N ALA A 263 11.29 -10.51 19.30
CA ALA A 263 12.04 -11.16 20.38
C ALA A 263 13.24 -12.00 19.86
N ALA A 264 13.17 -12.54 18.64
CA ALA A 264 14.29 -13.22 18.00
C ALA A 264 15.29 -12.21 17.42
N MET A 265 14.80 -11.21 16.69
CA MET A 265 15.62 -10.21 16.00
C MET A 265 16.47 -9.38 16.97
N VAL A 266 15.90 -8.94 18.08
CA VAL A 266 16.58 -8.10 19.08
C VAL A 266 17.74 -8.79 19.81
N LYS A 267 17.87 -10.11 19.72
CA LYS A 267 19.00 -10.85 20.31
C LYS A 267 20.34 -10.52 19.65
N ASP A 268 20.32 -10.15 18.37
CA ASP A 268 21.52 -9.79 17.61
C ASP A 268 21.27 -8.63 16.63
N LEU A 269 20.29 -7.76 16.92
CA LEU A 269 19.95 -6.63 16.05
C LEU A 269 21.16 -5.71 15.81
N GLU A 270 21.89 -5.36 16.86
CA GLU A 270 23.10 -4.57 16.70
C GLU A 270 24.21 -5.33 15.94
N GLY A 271 24.22 -6.66 15.98
CA GLY A 271 25.10 -7.49 15.17
C GLY A 271 24.74 -7.40 13.68
N CYS A 272 23.44 -7.44 13.36
CA CYS A 272 22.92 -7.21 12.01
C CYS A 272 23.34 -5.82 11.50
N LEU A 273 23.16 -4.76 12.31
CA LEU A 273 23.58 -3.39 11.98
C LEU A 273 25.09 -3.31 11.68
N ARG A 274 25.92 -4.08 12.39
CA ARG A 274 27.37 -4.15 12.12
C ARG A 274 27.72 -4.95 10.86
N ARG A 275 26.89 -5.94 10.47
CA ARG A 275 27.09 -6.78 9.27
C ARG A 275 26.76 -6.06 7.97
N TYR A 276 25.82 -5.11 8.00
CA TYR A 276 25.35 -4.39 6.82
C TYR A 276 25.64 -2.88 6.84
N PRO A 277 26.89 -2.44 7.12
CA PRO A 277 27.21 -1.03 7.33
C PRO A 277 27.09 -0.16 6.07
N TYR A 278 26.93 -0.77 4.90
CA TYR A 278 26.85 -0.12 3.60
C TYR A 278 25.42 0.24 3.17
N LEU A 279 24.40 -0.27 3.87
CA LEU A 279 23.01 0.06 3.60
C LEU A 279 22.70 1.48 4.10
N ASN A 280 21.79 2.17 3.41
CA ASN A 280 21.47 3.58 3.67
C ASN A 280 19.97 3.87 3.78
N SER A 281 19.15 2.83 3.96
CA SER A 281 17.71 2.92 4.19
C SER A 281 17.36 2.08 5.42
N ALA A 282 16.61 2.65 6.36
CA ALA A 282 16.19 1.95 7.58
C ALA A 282 15.31 0.74 7.24
N ASP A 283 14.46 0.87 6.23
CA ASP A 283 13.52 -0.16 5.78
C ASP A 283 14.28 -1.36 5.20
N LEU A 284 15.29 -1.08 4.37
CA LEU A 284 16.11 -2.10 3.75
C LEU A 284 16.99 -2.83 4.79
N ILE A 285 17.54 -2.09 5.76
CA ILE A 285 18.26 -2.69 6.88
C ILE A 285 17.33 -3.58 7.70
N THR A 286 16.11 -3.12 7.99
CA THR A 286 15.10 -3.89 8.73
C THR A 286 14.77 -5.18 7.99
N GLN A 287 14.53 -5.10 6.68
CA GLN A 287 14.34 -6.28 5.84
C GLN A 287 15.52 -7.26 5.99
N TYR A 288 16.77 -6.80 5.83
CA TYR A 288 17.94 -7.67 5.91
C TYR A 288 18.04 -8.37 7.28
N CYS A 289 17.75 -7.68 8.37
CA CYS A 289 17.75 -8.29 9.70
C CYS A 289 16.62 -9.31 9.89
N VAL A 290 15.46 -9.10 9.26
CA VAL A 290 14.35 -10.06 9.24
C VAL A 290 14.68 -11.27 8.35
N ASP A 291 15.34 -11.06 7.21
CA ASP A 291 15.77 -12.10 6.27
C ASP A 291 16.83 -13.03 6.87
N GLU A 292 17.68 -12.56 7.80
CA GLU A 292 18.58 -13.42 8.58
C GLU A 292 17.82 -14.47 9.42
N LEU A 293 16.54 -14.23 9.70
CA LEU A 293 15.63 -15.17 10.37
C LEU A 293 14.77 -15.98 9.40
N GLY A 294 14.92 -15.77 8.08
CA GLY A 294 14.22 -16.50 7.02
C GLY A 294 12.74 -16.16 6.90
N VAL A 295 12.34 -14.93 7.21
CA VAL A 295 10.94 -14.50 7.26
C VAL A 295 10.65 -13.56 6.10
N PRO A 296 9.78 -13.94 5.14
CA PRO A 296 9.46 -13.07 4.00
C PRO A 296 8.46 -11.98 4.40
N LEU A 297 8.42 -10.92 3.59
CA LEU A 297 7.38 -9.89 3.67
C LEU A 297 6.00 -10.44 3.28
N SER A 298 5.01 -10.15 4.11
CA SER A 298 3.59 -10.26 3.78
C SER A 298 3.04 -8.88 3.41
N ALA A 299 2.91 -8.60 2.12
CA ALA A 299 2.47 -7.28 1.65
C ALA A 299 0.95 -7.09 1.80
N GLU A 300 0.53 -6.02 2.49
CA GLU A 300 -0.87 -5.62 2.64
C GLU A 300 -1.20 -4.38 1.79
N ARG A 301 -2.30 -4.42 1.05
CA ARG A 301 -2.63 -3.42 0.02
C ARG A 301 -3.06 -2.06 0.55
N GLY A 302 -3.40 -1.97 1.84
CA GLY A 302 -3.82 -0.72 2.50
C GLY A 302 -2.71 0.03 3.21
N ILE A 303 -1.46 -0.41 3.07
CA ILE A 303 -0.29 0.26 3.66
C ILE A 303 0.38 1.07 2.54
N HIS A 304 0.30 2.41 2.65
CA HIS A 304 0.74 3.30 1.57
C HIS A 304 1.87 4.23 1.97
N GLN A 305 2.99 4.13 1.26
CA GLN A 305 4.15 5.01 1.41
C GLN A 305 3.86 6.42 0.87
N ILE A 306 3.06 6.51 -0.19
CA ILE A 306 2.76 7.75 -0.91
C ILE A 306 4.04 8.43 -1.37
N ASP A 307 4.91 7.69 -2.07
CA ASP A 307 5.98 8.28 -2.88
C ASP A 307 5.37 8.93 -4.13
N LEU A 308 4.54 9.95 -3.92
CA LEU A 308 3.83 10.74 -4.92
C LEU A 308 3.91 12.21 -4.51
N HIS A 309 3.77 13.12 -5.46
CA HIS A 309 3.74 14.57 -5.21
C HIS A 309 2.44 15.20 -5.70
N GLY A 310 2.17 16.41 -5.20
CA GLY A 310 1.04 17.23 -5.67
C GLY A 310 -0.32 16.71 -5.17
N ASP A 311 -1.33 16.82 -6.02
CA ASP A 311 -2.70 16.43 -5.72
C ASP A 311 -2.90 14.91 -5.84
N ILE A 312 -2.93 14.20 -4.72
CA ILE A 312 -3.17 12.75 -4.68
C ILE A 312 -4.66 12.36 -4.68
N SER A 313 -5.58 13.29 -4.95
CA SER A 313 -7.02 13.00 -4.86
C SER A 313 -7.48 11.89 -5.80
N GLY A 314 -6.91 11.78 -6.99
CA GLY A 314 -7.20 10.69 -7.92
C GLY A 314 -6.80 9.32 -7.40
N PHE A 315 -5.70 9.23 -6.64
CA PHE A 315 -5.24 8.01 -5.97
C PHE A 315 -6.18 7.62 -4.83
N LEU A 316 -6.45 8.53 -3.89
CA LEU A 316 -7.32 8.28 -2.75
C LEU A 316 -8.76 7.95 -3.17
N SER A 317 -9.24 8.55 -4.27
CA SER A 317 -10.60 8.32 -4.79
C SER A 317 -10.80 6.95 -5.45
N SER A 318 -9.73 6.19 -5.69
CA SER A 318 -9.77 4.89 -6.39
C SER A 318 -9.10 3.77 -5.60
N HIS A 319 -9.03 3.93 -4.28
CA HIS A 319 -8.48 2.88 -3.42
C HIS A 319 -9.27 1.57 -3.57
N PRO A 320 -8.60 0.41 -3.68
CA PRO A 320 -9.25 -0.87 -3.83
C PRO A 320 -10.15 -1.24 -2.63
N GLN A 321 -10.90 -2.32 -2.79
CA GLN A 321 -11.69 -2.93 -1.72
C GLN A 321 -10.77 -3.70 -0.76
N SER A 322 -9.93 -2.97 -0.03
CA SER A 322 -9.11 -3.48 1.06
C SER A 322 -9.16 -2.52 2.25
N PRO A 323 -9.01 -3.00 3.49
CA PRO A 323 -8.92 -2.11 4.65
C PRO A 323 -7.75 -1.15 4.48
N MET A 324 -8.02 0.14 4.58
CA MET A 324 -6.98 1.18 4.62
C MET A 324 -6.26 1.06 5.97
N LEU A 325 -4.94 0.88 5.97
CA LEU A 325 -4.13 0.69 7.17
C LEU A 325 -3.31 1.92 7.50
N SER A 326 -2.72 2.54 6.50
CA SER A 326 -1.90 3.72 6.72
C SER A 326 -1.68 4.55 5.47
N LEU A 327 -1.45 5.84 5.69
CA LEU A 327 -1.10 6.81 4.67
C LEU A 327 0.14 7.58 5.15
N HIS A 328 1.15 7.65 4.30
CA HIS A 328 2.35 8.46 4.49
C HIS A 328 2.40 9.59 3.44
N HIS A 329 3.58 9.96 2.97
CA HIS A 329 4.27 11.21 3.29
C HIS A 329 3.47 12.53 3.11
N PHE A 330 2.69 12.95 4.12
CA PHE A 330 1.80 14.12 4.01
C PHE A 330 2.51 15.45 3.72
N ASP A 331 3.78 15.60 4.08
CA ASP A 331 4.56 16.81 3.82
C ASP A 331 4.88 17.02 2.32
N GLN A 332 4.84 15.96 1.52
CA GLN A 332 5.24 15.95 0.11
C GLN A 332 4.07 16.13 -0.87
N ILE A 333 2.86 16.04 -0.35
CA ILE A 333 1.60 16.14 -1.10
C ILE A 333 0.88 17.44 -0.79
N GLU A 334 -0.02 17.86 -1.67
CA GLU A 334 -0.96 18.94 -1.39
C GLU A 334 -1.97 18.52 -0.30
N PRO A 335 -2.61 19.47 0.41
CA PRO A 335 -3.71 19.13 1.30
C PRO A 335 -4.79 18.32 0.57
N ILE A 336 -5.17 17.17 1.12
CA ILE A 336 -6.10 16.22 0.47
C ILE A 336 -7.54 16.75 0.36
N PHE A 337 -7.84 17.92 0.95
CA PHE A 337 -9.09 18.65 0.78
C PHE A 337 -8.81 20.09 0.30
N PRO A 338 -9.41 20.57 -0.81
CA PRO A 338 -9.01 21.82 -1.49
C PRO A 338 -9.11 23.14 -0.70
N THR A 339 -9.85 23.17 0.42
CA THR A 339 -10.10 24.38 1.23
C THR A 339 -9.45 24.31 2.61
N MET A 340 -8.63 23.30 2.86
CA MET A 340 -8.03 23.00 4.16
C MET A 340 -6.50 23.00 4.04
N ASN A 341 -5.81 23.28 5.14
CA ASN A 341 -4.38 22.96 5.24
C ASN A 341 -4.18 21.47 5.58
N ARG A 342 -2.95 20.95 5.48
CA ARG A 342 -2.65 19.52 5.69
C ARG A 342 -3.18 18.97 7.02
N SER A 343 -2.92 19.66 8.12
CA SER A 343 -3.40 19.24 9.46
C SER A 343 -4.93 19.22 9.55
N GLN A 344 -5.59 20.24 9.00
CA GLN A 344 -7.06 20.29 8.93
C GLN A 344 -7.61 19.16 8.06
N SER A 345 -7.00 18.91 6.90
CA SER A 345 -7.41 17.86 5.97
C SER A 345 -7.31 16.47 6.60
N VAL A 346 -6.21 16.18 7.31
CA VAL A 346 -6.03 14.92 8.04
C VAL A 346 -7.09 14.76 9.12
N ASN A 347 -7.26 15.78 9.97
CA ASN A 347 -8.28 15.74 11.03
C ASN A 347 -9.70 15.57 10.45
N HIS A 348 -9.96 16.15 9.28
CA HIS A 348 -11.24 16.03 8.58
C HIS A 348 -11.47 14.62 8.04
N LEU A 349 -10.47 14.01 7.38
CA LEU A 349 -10.52 12.60 6.96
C LEU A 349 -10.81 11.68 8.16
N MET A 350 -10.12 11.94 9.28
CA MET A 350 -10.26 11.12 10.48
C MET A 350 -11.64 11.23 11.15
N LYS A 351 -12.49 12.21 10.80
CA LYS A 351 -13.90 12.23 11.26
C LYS A 351 -14.69 11.05 10.67
N ALA A 352 -14.53 10.78 9.39
CA ALA A 352 -15.15 9.63 8.74
C ALA A 352 -14.58 8.32 9.33
N ALA A 353 -13.24 8.25 9.43
CA ALA A 353 -12.54 7.07 9.96
C ALA A 353 -12.88 6.73 11.43
N LYS A 354 -13.30 7.72 12.24
CA LYS A 354 -13.76 7.50 13.63
C LYS A 354 -15.15 6.87 13.71
N THR A 355 -15.98 7.10 12.71
CA THR A 355 -17.33 6.55 12.66
C THR A 355 -17.32 5.17 12.01
N ASP A 356 -16.58 5.04 10.91
CA ASP A 356 -16.58 3.80 10.13
C ASP A 356 -15.28 3.62 9.33
N GLN A 357 -14.30 3.04 10.01
CA GLN A 357 -12.96 2.87 9.48
C GLN A 357 -12.82 1.76 8.44
N SER A 358 -13.64 0.71 8.54
CA SER A 358 -13.47 -0.52 7.76
C SER A 358 -13.71 -0.32 6.26
N ARG A 359 -14.47 0.72 5.88
CA ARG A 359 -14.74 1.11 4.49
C ARG A 359 -13.92 2.29 4.01
N MET A 360 -13.11 2.89 4.87
CA MET A 360 -12.39 4.14 4.58
C MET A 360 -11.66 4.08 3.22
N LEU A 361 -11.92 5.06 2.37
CA LEU A 361 -11.39 5.23 1.01
C LEU A 361 -11.79 4.18 -0.03
N GLN A 362 -12.36 3.04 0.37
CA GLN A 362 -12.76 1.99 -0.55
C GLN A 362 -13.74 2.51 -1.60
N GLN A 363 -13.45 2.20 -2.86
CA GLN A 363 -14.18 2.73 -4.01
C GLN A 363 -15.41 1.88 -4.37
N THR A 364 -16.60 2.44 -4.23
CA THR A 364 -17.86 1.87 -4.74
C THR A 364 -18.24 2.50 -6.08
N ILE A 365 -18.68 1.69 -7.05
CA ILE A 365 -19.07 2.15 -8.40
C ILE A 365 -20.51 1.73 -8.71
N CYS A 366 -21.35 2.74 -8.98
CA CYS A 366 -22.78 2.60 -9.28
C CYS A 366 -23.13 3.26 -10.62
N TYR A 367 -24.31 2.93 -11.17
CA TYR A 367 -24.76 3.44 -12.46
C TYR A 367 -26.21 3.90 -12.38
N GLN A 368 -26.50 5.09 -12.93
CA GLN A 368 -27.85 5.60 -13.07
C GLN A 368 -28.32 5.42 -14.51
N LYS A 369 -29.29 4.52 -14.71
CA LYS A 369 -29.71 4.10 -16.06
C LYS A 369 -30.46 5.20 -16.81
N GLN A 370 -31.27 5.99 -16.11
CA GLN A 370 -32.15 7.02 -16.69
C GLN A 370 -31.37 8.22 -17.23
N THR A 371 -30.21 8.51 -16.66
CA THR A 371 -29.32 9.60 -17.08
C THR A 371 -28.07 9.11 -17.80
N ASN A 372 -27.85 7.79 -17.87
CA ASN A 372 -26.63 7.16 -18.37
C ASN A 372 -25.36 7.65 -17.65
N TRP A 373 -25.44 7.84 -16.34
CA TRP A 373 -24.32 8.30 -15.52
C TRP A 373 -23.61 7.16 -14.79
N SER A 374 -22.32 7.35 -14.56
CA SER A 374 -21.54 6.54 -13.62
C SER A 374 -21.23 7.34 -12.36
N PHE A 375 -21.37 6.69 -11.22
CA PHE A 375 -20.97 7.20 -9.92
C PHE A 375 -19.78 6.41 -9.42
N SER A 376 -18.78 7.12 -8.88
CA SER A 376 -17.67 6.51 -8.17
C SER A 376 -17.53 7.20 -6.82
N ILE A 377 -17.73 6.47 -5.75
CA ILE A 377 -17.71 6.98 -4.38
C ILE A 377 -16.51 6.37 -3.67
N SER A 378 -15.62 7.21 -3.15
CA SER A 378 -14.59 6.82 -2.19
C SER A 378 -15.10 7.17 -0.80
N TRP A 379 -15.45 6.14 -0.03
CA TRP A 379 -16.10 6.30 1.26
C TRP A 379 -15.32 7.26 2.16
N GLY A 380 -15.99 8.30 2.68
CA GLY A 380 -15.41 9.28 3.58
C GLY A 380 -14.38 10.24 2.96
N TYR A 381 -14.26 10.27 1.63
CA TYR A 381 -13.31 11.15 0.95
C TYR A 381 -13.90 11.90 -0.24
N SER A 382 -14.39 11.21 -1.28
CA SER A 382 -14.86 11.85 -2.50
C SER A 382 -16.02 11.13 -3.17
N ALA A 383 -16.78 11.87 -3.96
CA ALA A 383 -17.78 11.36 -4.87
C ALA A 383 -17.55 11.96 -6.26
N HIS A 384 -17.58 11.10 -7.29
CA HIS A 384 -17.43 11.47 -8.69
C HIS A 384 -18.69 11.12 -9.46
N ILE A 385 -19.21 12.05 -10.25
CA ILE A 385 -20.27 11.82 -11.23
C ILE A 385 -19.67 11.95 -12.63
N TYR A 386 -19.85 10.92 -13.44
CA TYR A 386 -19.48 10.93 -14.86
C TYR A 386 -20.75 10.92 -15.70
N GLU A 387 -20.88 11.86 -16.64
CA GLU A 387 -22.03 11.97 -17.56
C GLU A 387 -21.97 10.94 -18.71
N LYS A 388 -21.46 9.75 -18.40
CA LYS A 388 -21.26 8.62 -19.31
C LYS A 388 -21.17 7.34 -18.50
N VAL A 389 -21.75 6.25 -19.02
CA VAL A 389 -21.56 4.91 -18.45
C VAL A 389 -20.13 4.45 -18.75
N LEU A 390 -19.26 4.54 -17.76
CA LEU A 390 -17.87 4.10 -17.83
C LEU A 390 -17.69 2.72 -17.17
N PRO A 391 -17.06 1.73 -17.83
CA PRO A 391 -16.86 0.42 -17.23
C PRO A 391 -16.09 0.46 -15.91
N ARG A 392 -16.41 -0.44 -14.98
CA ARG A 392 -15.67 -0.58 -13.69
C ARG A 392 -14.15 -0.76 -13.90
N SER A 393 -13.75 -1.48 -14.96
CA SER A 393 -12.33 -1.69 -15.31
C SER A 393 -11.58 -0.40 -15.69
N VAL A 394 -12.32 0.64 -16.08
CA VAL A 394 -11.81 1.98 -16.35
C VAL A 394 -11.84 2.81 -15.07
N LEU A 395 -12.98 2.84 -14.36
CA LEU A 395 -13.19 3.66 -13.16
C LEU A 395 -12.30 3.26 -11.96
N LYS A 396 -11.93 1.97 -11.85
CA LYS A 396 -10.99 1.47 -10.84
C LYS A 396 -9.55 1.99 -11.03
N ARG A 397 -9.24 2.58 -12.19
CA ARG A 397 -7.93 3.21 -12.42
C ARG A 397 -7.96 4.63 -11.89
N PRO A 398 -7.03 5.03 -11.01
CA PRO A 398 -6.98 6.39 -10.48
C PRO A 398 -6.80 7.40 -11.60
N LEU A 399 -7.38 8.59 -11.42
CA LEU A 399 -7.02 9.75 -12.22
C LEU A 399 -5.60 10.17 -11.84
N GLU A 400 -4.73 10.42 -12.81
CA GLU A 400 -3.37 10.91 -12.55
C GLU A 400 -3.42 12.41 -12.26
N THR A 401 -3.93 12.76 -11.08
CA THR A 401 -3.88 14.12 -10.52
C THR A 401 -2.54 14.41 -9.84
N PHE A 402 -1.82 13.34 -9.48
CA PHE A 402 -0.54 13.35 -8.78
C PHE A 402 0.64 13.32 -9.74
N LEU A 403 1.81 13.62 -9.21
CA LEU A 403 3.09 13.58 -9.89
C LEU A 403 3.95 12.43 -9.35
N PRO A 404 4.85 11.85 -10.16
CA PRO A 404 5.78 10.83 -9.69
C PRO A 404 6.78 11.41 -8.68
N TRP A 405 7.27 10.56 -7.77
CA TRP A 405 8.32 10.93 -6.79
C TRP A 405 9.58 11.50 -7.44
N LEU A 406 9.99 10.91 -8.56
CA LEU A 406 11.06 11.42 -9.39
C LEU A 406 10.61 11.40 -10.86
N ASP A 407 10.91 12.48 -11.58
CA ASP A 407 10.71 12.50 -13.02
C ASP A 407 11.76 11.62 -13.71
N LEU A 408 11.29 10.53 -14.30
CA LEU A 408 12.11 9.58 -15.06
C LEU A 408 11.91 9.79 -16.56
N LYS A 409 12.98 9.63 -17.33
CA LYS A 409 12.92 9.66 -18.80
C LYS A 409 12.06 8.55 -19.40
N HIS A 410 11.84 7.46 -18.67
CA HIS A 410 11.15 6.27 -19.14
C HIS A 410 10.14 5.75 -18.10
N ARG A 411 8.97 5.35 -18.59
CA ARG A 411 7.91 4.66 -17.84
C ARG A 411 8.25 3.17 -17.63
N PRO A 412 7.63 2.47 -16.66
CA PRO A 412 6.52 2.91 -15.79
C PRO A 412 6.95 3.74 -14.59
N TYR A 413 6.08 4.66 -14.14
CA TYR A 413 6.28 5.44 -12.92
C TYR A 413 5.69 4.76 -11.69
N TYR A 414 4.53 4.12 -11.82
CA TYR A 414 3.75 3.61 -10.70
C TYR A 414 3.58 2.09 -10.77
N MET A 415 3.29 1.50 -9.61
CA MET A 415 2.90 0.09 -9.47
C MET A 415 1.48 -0.21 -9.96
N PHE A 416 0.81 0.76 -10.61
CA PHE A 416 -0.54 0.66 -11.13
C PHE A 416 -0.75 1.51 -12.39
N ASN A 417 -1.84 1.23 -13.11
CA ASN A 417 -2.22 1.99 -14.30
C ASN A 417 -3.13 3.17 -13.93
N THR A 418 -2.94 4.30 -14.59
CA THR A 418 -3.68 5.54 -14.36
C THR A 418 -4.54 5.93 -15.57
N ARG A 419 -5.45 6.88 -15.36
CA ARG A 419 -6.18 7.60 -16.41
C ARG A 419 -5.65 9.03 -16.51
N TRP A 420 -5.34 9.45 -17.73
CA TRP A 420 -4.62 10.70 -18.01
C TRP A 420 -5.58 11.85 -18.33
N PRO A 421 -5.65 12.91 -17.50
CA PRO A 421 -6.21 14.19 -17.92
C PRO A 421 -5.21 14.94 -18.84
N PRO A 422 -5.68 15.84 -19.73
CA PRO A 422 -7.07 16.24 -19.93
C PRO A 422 -7.86 15.23 -20.77
N PHE A 423 -9.16 15.12 -20.50
CA PHE A 423 -10.07 14.28 -21.26
C PHE A 423 -10.45 14.98 -22.57
N VAL A 424 -10.33 14.26 -23.70
CA VAL A 424 -10.79 14.74 -25.00
C VAL A 424 -12.33 14.80 -25.04
N ASP A 425 -12.98 13.80 -24.44
CA ASP A 425 -14.42 13.75 -24.22
C ASP A 425 -14.75 14.35 -22.86
N SER A 426 -15.51 15.45 -22.82
CA SER A 426 -15.90 16.06 -21.55
C SER A 426 -16.76 15.12 -20.71
N CYS A 427 -17.49 14.17 -21.30
CA CYS A 427 -18.30 13.20 -20.56
C CYS A 427 -17.46 12.20 -19.75
N GLU A 428 -16.16 12.06 -20.04
CA GLU A 428 -15.23 11.20 -19.29
C GLU A 428 -14.56 11.93 -18.11
N ALA A 429 -14.69 13.26 -18.05
CA ALA A 429 -14.24 14.06 -16.92
C ALA A 429 -15.28 14.06 -15.80
N PRO A 430 -14.91 13.75 -14.55
CA PRO A 430 -15.87 13.73 -13.45
C PRO A 430 -16.29 15.14 -13.00
N HIS A 431 -17.50 15.25 -12.49
CA HIS A 431 -17.86 16.25 -11.51
C HIS A 431 -17.37 15.76 -10.14
N VAL A 432 -16.51 16.55 -9.48
CA VAL A 432 -15.81 16.15 -8.26
C VAL A 432 -16.44 16.79 -7.02
N PHE A 433 -16.77 15.95 -6.05
CA PHE A 433 -17.31 16.33 -4.74
C PHE A 433 -16.41 15.74 -3.65
N PHE A 434 -16.21 16.48 -2.57
CA PHE A 434 -15.39 16.05 -1.43
C PHE A 434 -16.24 15.92 -0.17
N PHE A 435 -15.83 15.00 0.71
CA PHE A 435 -16.48 14.75 1.98
C PHE A 435 -16.61 16.03 2.83
N GLU A 436 -17.82 16.30 3.32
CA GLU A 436 -18.18 17.44 4.16
C GLU A 436 -18.56 16.99 5.58
N SER A 437 -19.47 16.03 5.71
CA SER A 437 -19.97 15.59 7.02
C SER A 437 -20.36 14.13 7.01
N ILE A 438 -20.37 13.53 8.20
CA ILE A 438 -20.90 12.22 8.49
C ILE A 438 -21.89 12.35 9.64
N ASP A 439 -23.09 11.83 9.42
CA ASP A 439 -24.19 11.85 10.38
C ASP A 439 -24.65 10.42 10.65
N SER A 440 -24.99 10.12 11.90
CA SER A 440 -25.64 8.86 12.27
C SER A 440 -27.10 9.14 12.55
N SER A 441 -27.99 8.53 11.77
CA SER A 441 -29.44 8.66 11.91
C SER A 441 -30.07 7.30 12.15
N ILE A 442 -31.29 7.29 12.67
CA ILE A 442 -32.12 6.08 12.73
C ILE A 442 -33.01 6.13 11.52
N ASP A 443 -32.98 5.10 10.67
CA ASP A 443 -33.95 4.98 9.59
C ASP A 443 -35.35 4.84 10.21
N SER A 444 -36.20 5.83 9.95
CA SER A 444 -37.57 5.87 10.47
C SER A 444 -38.49 4.78 9.93
N PHE A 445 -38.10 4.06 8.87
CA PHE A 445 -38.89 2.97 8.29
C PHE A 445 -38.54 1.59 8.84
N GLU A 446 -37.25 1.32 9.12
CA GLU A 446 -36.79 -0.02 9.52
C GLU A 446 -36.20 -0.08 10.94
N GLY A 447 -35.99 1.07 11.59
CA GLY A 447 -35.42 1.14 12.94
C GLY A 447 -33.92 0.80 13.01
N HIS A 448 -33.24 0.71 11.86
CA HIS A 448 -31.81 0.44 11.79
C HIS A 448 -30.99 1.74 11.87
N ASN A 449 -29.80 1.65 12.47
CA ASN A 449 -28.84 2.75 12.46
C ASN A 449 -28.28 2.91 11.04
N GLN A 450 -28.36 4.12 10.52
CA GLN A 450 -27.91 4.48 9.18
C GLN A 450 -26.83 5.55 9.29
N ILE A 451 -25.77 5.39 8.51
CA ILE A 451 -24.69 6.35 8.34
C ILE A 451 -24.96 7.13 7.05
N VAL A 452 -24.96 8.45 7.15
CA VAL A 452 -25.15 9.37 6.03
C VAL A 452 -23.87 10.17 5.83
N LEU A 453 -23.28 10.09 4.64
CA LEU A 453 -22.15 10.93 4.25
C LEU A 453 -22.60 11.98 3.25
N THR A 454 -22.22 13.22 3.53
CA THR A 454 -22.46 14.35 2.66
C THR A 454 -21.17 14.73 1.94
N TYR A 455 -21.24 14.90 0.63
CA TYR A 455 -20.15 15.34 -0.23
C TYR A 455 -20.57 16.61 -0.97
N VAL A 456 -19.70 17.61 -1.00
CA VAL A 456 -19.98 18.92 -1.61
C VAL A 456 -19.04 19.21 -2.76
N ARG A 457 -19.57 19.92 -3.77
CA ARG A 457 -18.80 20.34 -4.93
C ARG A 457 -17.72 21.31 -4.48
N SER A 458 -16.46 20.97 -4.76
CA SER A 458 -15.34 21.87 -4.43
C SER A 458 -15.22 23.02 -5.43
N LYS A 459 -15.28 22.71 -6.73
CA LYS A 459 -15.17 23.69 -7.82
C LYS A 459 -16.07 23.33 -8.99
N PRO A 460 -16.51 24.31 -9.79
CA PRO A 460 -17.12 24.05 -11.09
C PRO A 460 -16.18 23.24 -11.98
N ARG A 461 -16.73 22.35 -12.80
CA ARG A 461 -15.95 21.45 -13.67
C ARG A 461 -15.12 22.20 -14.72
N GLY A 462 -15.57 23.39 -15.13
CA GLY A 462 -14.85 24.25 -16.09
C GLY A 462 -14.72 23.66 -17.50
N LEU A 463 -15.53 22.64 -17.83
CA LEU A 463 -15.59 21.99 -19.13
C LEU A 463 -16.99 22.15 -19.74
N PRO A 464 -17.13 22.15 -21.08
CA PRO A 464 -18.44 22.15 -21.72
C PRO A 464 -19.29 20.97 -21.28
N THR A 465 -20.60 21.19 -21.16
CA THR A 465 -21.60 20.15 -20.90
C THR A 465 -21.43 18.97 -21.85
N CYS A 466 -21.63 17.74 -21.37
CA CYS A 466 -21.56 16.56 -22.22
C CYS A 466 -22.61 16.64 -23.35
N SER A 467 -22.17 16.57 -24.61
CA SER A 467 -23.08 16.65 -25.76
C SER A 467 -24.04 15.45 -25.87
N LEU A 468 -23.67 14.32 -25.24
CA LEU A 468 -24.39 13.05 -25.28
C LEU A 468 -25.43 12.89 -24.16
N SER A 469 -25.41 13.76 -23.13
CA SER A 469 -26.31 13.67 -21.98
C SER A 469 -27.68 14.36 -22.20
N GLY A 470 -27.89 15.00 -23.36
CA GLY A 470 -29.08 15.81 -23.60
C GLY A 470 -29.11 17.04 -22.69
N SER A 471 -30.29 17.46 -22.20
CA SER A 471 -30.44 18.62 -21.31
C SER A 471 -30.09 18.32 -19.83
N ARG A 472 -29.53 17.15 -19.51
CA ARG A 472 -29.36 16.67 -18.14
C ARG A 472 -27.88 16.66 -17.81
N SER A 473 -27.37 17.82 -17.38
CA SER A 473 -26.02 17.94 -16.85
C SER A 473 -26.02 17.89 -15.32
N ALA A 474 -24.97 17.30 -14.75
CA ALA A 474 -24.66 17.32 -13.33
C ALA A 474 -24.04 18.65 -12.88
N ASP A 475 -23.92 19.68 -13.73
CA ASP A 475 -23.38 20.99 -13.34
C ASP A 475 -24.22 21.71 -12.26
N SER A 476 -25.55 21.49 -12.21
CA SER A 476 -26.45 22.07 -11.19
C SER A 476 -26.36 21.41 -9.82
N ILE A 477 -25.78 20.21 -9.74
CA ILE A 477 -25.70 19.44 -8.50
C ILE A 477 -24.62 20.04 -7.60
N SER A 478 -24.96 20.43 -6.38
CA SER A 478 -23.98 20.97 -5.42
C SER A 478 -23.61 19.98 -4.33
N LYS A 479 -24.50 19.01 -4.04
CA LYS A 479 -24.30 18.03 -2.97
C LYS A 479 -24.74 16.62 -3.39
N VAL A 480 -23.98 15.64 -2.90
CA VAL A 480 -24.28 14.21 -2.99
C VAL A 480 -24.37 13.66 -1.57
N ARG A 481 -25.45 12.94 -1.25
CA ARG A 481 -25.64 12.22 0.01
C ARG A 481 -25.62 10.72 -0.25
N VAL A 482 -24.79 10.01 0.50
CA VAL A 482 -24.65 8.54 0.47
C VAL A 482 -25.16 7.99 1.78
N PHE A 483 -26.10 7.07 1.70
CA PHE A 483 -26.71 6.40 2.85
C PHE A 483 -26.24 4.95 2.87
N SER A 484 -25.89 4.45 4.05
CA SER A 484 -25.59 3.03 4.24
C SER A 484 -25.92 2.59 5.66
N LEU A 485 -26.25 1.32 5.85
CA LEU A 485 -26.40 0.75 7.17
C LEU A 485 -25.11 0.89 8.00
N ALA A 486 -25.30 1.05 9.31
CA ALA A 486 -24.22 1.09 10.29
C ALA A 486 -23.66 -0.31 10.63
N THR A 487 -24.15 -1.38 10.00
CA THR A 487 -23.60 -2.72 10.16
C THR A 487 -22.17 -2.76 9.61
N LYS A 488 -21.20 -3.06 10.47
CA LYS A 488 -19.86 -3.44 10.02
C LYS A 488 -20.00 -4.65 9.10
N LEU A 489 -19.38 -4.61 7.92
CA LEU A 489 -19.32 -5.75 7.00
C LEU A 489 -18.89 -7.02 7.78
N PRO A 490 -19.56 -8.17 7.59
CA PRO A 490 -19.17 -9.41 8.25
C PRO A 490 -17.70 -9.75 7.98
N LYS A 491 -16.99 -10.23 9.00
CA LYS A 491 -15.62 -10.73 8.86
C LYS A 491 -15.58 -11.87 7.85
N GLU A 492 -14.79 -11.74 6.78
CA GLU A 492 -14.44 -12.90 5.94
C GLU A 492 -13.68 -13.90 6.81
N ASN A 493 -14.33 -14.99 7.19
CA ASN A 493 -13.64 -16.15 7.73
C ASN A 493 -12.87 -16.80 6.58
N GLY A 494 -11.54 -16.84 6.70
CA GLY A 494 -10.63 -17.42 5.72
C GLY A 494 -11.02 -18.86 5.35
N GLY A 495 -11.65 -18.99 4.19
CA GLY A 495 -11.78 -20.20 3.41
C GLY A 495 -11.57 -19.79 1.95
N ASN A 496 -10.71 -20.52 1.24
CA ASN A 496 -10.54 -20.37 -0.20
C ASN A 496 -11.91 -20.52 -0.88
N ASP A 497 -12.56 -19.41 -1.22
CA ASP A 497 -13.60 -19.32 -2.22
C ASP A 497 -13.59 -17.88 -2.75
N ASP A 498 -13.41 -17.73 -4.06
CA ASP A 498 -13.61 -16.48 -4.78
C ASP A 498 -15.07 -16.04 -4.58
N VAL A 499 -15.32 -15.07 -3.70
CA VAL A 499 -16.65 -14.50 -3.51
C VAL A 499 -16.63 -13.00 -3.77
N GLU A 500 -17.55 -12.62 -4.65
CA GLU A 500 -17.78 -11.30 -5.23
C GLU A 500 -18.00 -10.21 -4.17
N ASN A 501 -17.26 -9.11 -4.32
CA ASN A 501 -17.42 -7.79 -3.70
C ASN A 501 -18.77 -7.52 -2.99
N GLY A 502 -18.70 -7.06 -1.74
CA GLY A 502 -19.79 -6.32 -1.08
C GLY A 502 -20.33 -5.23 -2.00
N ARG A 503 -21.63 -5.29 -2.27
CA ARG A 503 -22.29 -4.55 -3.34
C ARG A 503 -23.38 -3.69 -2.72
N LEU A 504 -23.14 -2.38 -2.57
CA LEU A 504 -24.26 -1.45 -2.39
C LEU A 504 -25.14 -1.52 -3.65
N VAL A 505 -26.34 -2.08 -3.54
CA VAL A 505 -27.39 -2.09 -4.56
C VAL A 505 -28.31 -0.92 -4.26
N MET A 506 -28.27 0.08 -5.13
CA MET A 506 -29.12 1.26 -5.00
C MET A 506 -30.52 0.92 -5.51
N GLU A 507 -31.50 0.85 -4.61
CA GLU A 507 -32.91 0.71 -4.98
C GLU A 507 -33.50 2.08 -5.33
N GLU A 508 -34.12 2.19 -6.50
CA GLU A 508 -35.08 3.25 -6.82
C GLU A 508 -36.48 2.67 -6.66
N ASP A 509 -37.42 3.46 -6.12
CA ASP A 509 -38.84 3.11 -5.97
C ASP A 509 -39.37 2.38 -7.22
N GLY A 510 -39.47 1.06 -7.13
CA GLY A 510 -39.67 0.21 -8.30
C GLY A 510 -39.51 -1.29 -8.08
N GLY A 511 -39.89 -1.80 -6.90
CA GLY A 511 -40.34 -3.19 -6.67
C GLY A 511 -39.37 -4.35 -6.94
N ASN A 512 -38.90 -4.93 -5.83
CA ASN A 512 -38.61 -6.35 -5.55
C ASN A 512 -37.63 -7.10 -6.48
N ASP A 513 -36.41 -7.31 -6.00
CA ASP A 513 -35.96 -8.60 -5.43
C ASP A 513 -34.46 -8.50 -5.02
N ASP A 514 -34.17 -8.88 -3.77
CA ASP A 514 -32.87 -9.03 -3.08
C ASP A 514 -31.87 -7.84 -3.15
N VAL A 515 -32.01 -6.89 -2.21
CA VAL A 515 -31.25 -5.63 -2.14
C VAL A 515 -30.23 -5.65 -0.99
N GLU A 516 -28.94 -5.43 -1.30
CA GLU A 516 -27.93 -5.02 -0.32
C GLU A 516 -27.94 -3.48 -0.20
N ASP A 517 -28.11 -2.97 1.02
CA ASP A 517 -28.67 -1.65 1.35
C ASP A 517 -27.72 -0.43 1.21
N GLY A 518 -28.10 0.50 0.33
CA GLY A 518 -27.56 1.86 0.27
C GLY A 518 -28.37 2.78 -0.66
N ARG A 519 -28.55 4.04 -0.29
CA ARG A 519 -29.31 5.05 -1.06
C ARG A 519 -28.43 6.25 -1.46
N LEU A 520 -28.66 6.84 -2.63
CA LEU A 520 -27.95 8.01 -3.14
C LEU A 520 -28.98 9.11 -3.38
N VAL A 521 -28.71 10.32 -2.88
CA VAL A 521 -29.55 11.49 -3.08
C VAL A 521 -28.69 12.65 -3.56
N MET A 522 -29.15 13.38 -4.58
CA MET A 522 -28.45 14.53 -5.16
C MET A 522 -29.28 15.80 -4.89
N GLU A 523 -28.62 16.89 -4.53
CA GLU A 523 -29.28 18.20 -4.35
C GLU A 523 -28.76 19.20 -5.38
N GLU A 524 -29.69 19.99 -5.92
CA GLU A 524 -29.42 21.04 -6.90
C GLU A 524 -29.37 22.41 -6.23
N ASP A 525 -28.55 23.32 -6.76
CA ASP A 525 -28.53 24.71 -6.33
C ASP A 525 -29.81 25.44 -6.78
N GLY A 526 -30.85 25.37 -5.95
CA GLY A 526 -32.10 26.10 -6.10
C GLY A 526 -32.13 27.37 -5.27
N GLY A 527 -32.09 28.53 -5.92
CA GLY A 527 -32.61 29.76 -5.32
C GLY A 527 -34.09 29.57 -4.99
N ASN A 528 -34.42 29.83 -3.73
CA ASN A 528 -35.74 29.89 -3.11
C ASN A 528 -36.26 28.58 -2.47
N ASN A 529 -36.61 28.73 -1.19
CA ASN A 529 -37.12 27.70 -0.30
C ASN A 529 -38.37 27.01 -0.86
N ASP A 530 -38.32 25.69 -1.03
CA ASP A 530 -39.44 24.80 -0.77
C ASP A 530 -38.90 23.38 -0.58
N VAL A 531 -38.74 22.99 0.69
CA VAL A 531 -38.66 21.58 1.08
C VAL A 531 -40.04 20.98 0.80
N ARG A 532 -40.22 20.34 -0.36
CA ARG A 532 -41.36 19.46 -0.55
C ARG A 532 -41.07 18.13 0.10
N ASP A 533 -41.70 17.97 1.27
CA ASP A 533 -41.93 16.71 1.94
C ASP A 533 -42.46 15.66 0.94
N GLY A 534 -41.74 14.55 0.84
CA GLY A 534 -42.03 13.45 -0.08
C GLY A 534 -43.20 12.62 0.43
N ARG A 535 -44.41 13.17 0.37
CA ARG A 535 -45.65 12.39 0.52
C ARG A 535 -46.82 13.07 -0.17
N SER A 536 -47.15 12.62 -1.38
CA SER A 536 -48.53 12.63 -1.89
C SER A 536 -48.66 11.79 -3.16
N MET A 537 -49.25 10.60 -2.99
CA MET A 537 -50.22 9.91 -3.85
C MET A 537 -50.10 10.00 -5.38
N MET A 538 -49.94 8.82 -6.00
CA MET A 538 -50.52 8.47 -7.31
C MET A 538 -50.59 6.93 -7.36
N GLU A 539 -51.71 6.32 -6.95
CA GLU A 539 -52.84 5.94 -7.82
C GLU A 539 -52.37 5.40 -9.19
N ASP A 540 -52.36 4.06 -9.26
CA ASP A 540 -52.81 3.18 -10.33
C ASP A 540 -52.74 3.66 -11.79
N TYR A 541 -51.98 2.88 -12.57
CA TYR A 541 -52.21 2.48 -13.97
C TYR A 541 -52.62 3.54 -15.01
N GLY A 542 -51.78 3.68 -16.05
CA GLY A 542 -52.29 3.70 -17.43
C GLY A 542 -51.86 4.87 -18.34
N VAL A 543 -50.98 4.53 -19.28
CA VAL A 543 -51.06 4.82 -20.73
C VAL A 543 -51.11 6.27 -21.27
N GLU A 544 -50.19 6.47 -22.23
CA GLU A 544 -50.16 7.39 -23.41
C GLU A 544 -49.91 8.91 -23.27
N ALA A 545 -48.69 9.25 -23.69
CA ALA A 545 -48.28 10.27 -24.65
C ALA A 545 -49.31 11.29 -25.17
N SER A 546 -48.94 12.57 -25.15
CA SER A 546 -48.72 13.37 -26.37
C SER A 546 -48.25 14.80 -26.06
N ARG A 547 -47.14 15.15 -26.73
CA ARG A 547 -46.51 16.46 -27.01
C ARG A 547 -45.97 17.30 -25.85
#